data_AF-A0A7X7CCP1-F1
#
_entry.id   AF-A0A7X7CCP1-F1
#
_cell.length_a   1.000
_cell.length_b   1.000
_cell.length_c   1.000
_cell.angle_alpha   90.00
_cell.angle_beta   90.00
_cell.angle_gamma   90.00
#
_symmetry.space_group_name_H-M   'P 1'
#
loop_
_entity.id
_entity.type
_entity.pdbx_description
1 polymer ?
#
loop_
_entity_poly.entity_id
_entity_poly.type
_entity_poly.pdbx_seq_one_letter_code
_entity_poly.pdbx_strand_id
1 'polypeptide(L)'
;MARELRNLSARPLFATTPDRRLYVEREADRTIREAVNAHLNVALLGERGAGTTSLLHALEFDLGRDPSRPLPLFVNASGLDADAVLALVRGGAAAEAGLRHTVDGDLTTQSVEDSGTLTTQSAGDSGTLTTQSAGTEAPNPHLVVLLDGADLPTFRALFATGRDDRWREGHTWVLAIPAEASASYLAPPADSFAEVTAHLGGASTTELEEMLARRVGPHHEIHIPEQLEGLTPREVITAARTGGVENLTETLRAAQDLDARATKLGRPAAMLFDELRALGAASASDPRLLDRLGWTAARAGQVFRVLLDEGLVEYSDEREGRPGRPRRIYRVKDAT
;
A
#
# COMPACT_ATOMS: atom_id res chain seq x y z
N MET A 1 -2.31 -20.63 -19.68
CA MET A 1 -2.83 -19.27 -19.92
C MET A 1 -3.76 -18.72 -18.83
N ALA A 2 -5.03 -19.16 -18.67
CA ALA A 2 -5.98 -18.48 -17.77
C ALA A 2 -5.59 -18.48 -16.28
N ARG A 3 -4.84 -19.49 -15.81
CA ARG A 3 -4.29 -19.56 -14.45
C ARG A 3 -3.02 -18.71 -14.27
N GLU A 4 -2.18 -18.64 -15.30
CA GLU A 4 -0.95 -17.83 -15.29
C GLU A 4 -1.27 -16.33 -15.29
N LEU A 5 -2.25 -15.90 -16.10
CA LEU A 5 -2.74 -14.52 -16.10
C LEU A 5 -3.36 -14.10 -14.77
N ARG A 6 -3.97 -15.03 -14.00
CA ARG A 6 -4.50 -14.74 -12.65
C ARG A 6 -3.40 -14.46 -11.64
N ASN A 7 -2.23 -15.07 -11.78
CA ASN A 7 -1.11 -14.89 -10.85
C ASN A 7 -0.25 -13.65 -11.15
N LEU A 8 -0.38 -13.07 -12.35
CA LEU A 8 0.21 -11.79 -12.74
C LEU A 8 -0.64 -10.58 -12.32
N SER A 9 -1.42 -10.73 -11.26
CA SER A 9 -2.13 -9.60 -10.65
C SER A 9 -1.14 -8.69 -9.93
N ALA A 10 -1.20 -7.39 -10.23
CA ALA A 10 -0.43 -6.33 -9.57
C ALA A 10 -1.08 -5.85 -8.25
N ARG A 11 -2.09 -6.58 -7.74
CA ARG A 11 -2.68 -6.29 -6.43
C ARG A 11 -1.63 -6.45 -5.32
N PRO A 12 -1.77 -5.72 -4.20
CA PRO A 12 -1.01 -6.02 -2.99
C PRO A 12 -1.20 -7.49 -2.56
N LEU A 13 -0.13 -8.07 -2.02
CA LEU A 13 -0.16 -9.37 -1.36
C LEU A 13 -0.70 -9.18 0.06
N PHE A 14 -1.71 -9.94 0.47
CA PHE A 14 -2.34 -9.86 1.78
C PHE A 14 -1.72 -10.86 2.77
N ALA A 15 -2.05 -10.73 4.05
CA ALA A 15 -1.58 -11.61 5.12
C ALA A 15 -2.24 -13.00 5.06
N THR A 16 -1.98 -13.74 3.99
CA THR A 16 -2.51 -15.10 3.77
C THR A 16 -1.39 -16.05 3.36
N THR A 17 -1.54 -17.33 3.69
CA THR A 17 -0.55 -18.36 3.33
C THR A 17 -0.25 -18.41 1.82
N PRO A 18 -1.24 -18.33 0.91
CA PRO A 18 -0.96 -18.30 -0.53
C PRO A 18 -0.14 -17.09 -0.97
N ASP A 19 -0.48 -15.89 -0.48
CA ASP A 19 0.20 -14.65 -0.86
C ASP A 19 1.61 -14.57 -0.27
N ARG A 20 1.82 -15.09 0.94
CA ARG A 20 3.16 -15.18 1.55
C ARG A 20 4.15 -16.00 0.72
N ARG A 21 3.68 -17.03 0.00
CA ARG A 21 4.52 -17.84 -0.91
C ARG A 21 5.00 -17.03 -2.12
N LEU A 22 4.23 -16.02 -2.54
CA LEU A 22 4.58 -15.13 -3.64
C LEU A 22 5.51 -13.98 -3.20
N TYR A 23 5.59 -13.71 -1.90
CA TYR A 23 6.41 -12.64 -1.35
C TYR A 23 7.89 -13.01 -1.30
N VAL A 24 8.74 -12.16 -1.87
CA VAL A 24 10.21 -12.25 -1.81
C VAL A 24 10.69 -11.25 -0.78
N GLU A 25 11.46 -11.75 0.20
CA GLU A 25 12.03 -10.90 1.25
C GLU A 25 13.19 -10.07 0.73
N ARG A 26 13.30 -8.84 1.23
CA ARG A 26 14.32 -7.87 0.87
C ARG A 26 15.03 -7.36 2.13
N GLU A 27 16.06 -6.53 1.94
CA GLU A 27 16.82 -5.97 3.06
C GLU A 27 15.96 -5.19 4.07
N ALA A 28 14.95 -4.47 3.59
CA ALA A 28 14.00 -3.74 4.43
C ALA A 28 13.28 -4.66 5.43
N ASP A 29 12.91 -5.89 5.02
CA ASP A 29 12.24 -6.86 5.89
C ASP A 29 13.07 -7.19 7.12
N ARG A 30 14.37 -7.40 6.93
CA ARG A 30 15.31 -7.67 8.03
C ARG A 30 15.39 -6.48 8.97
N THR A 31 15.60 -5.28 8.43
CA THR A 31 15.70 -4.03 9.20
C THR A 31 14.45 -3.79 10.05
N ILE A 32 13.26 -3.96 9.46
CA ILE A 32 11.99 -3.75 10.17
C ILE A 32 11.80 -4.81 11.26
N ARG A 33 12.12 -6.08 10.99
CA ARG A 33 12.00 -7.14 12.01
C ARG A 33 12.94 -6.91 13.20
N GLU A 34 14.18 -6.50 12.93
CA GLU A 34 15.15 -6.16 13.99
C GLU A 34 14.63 -5.00 14.85
N ALA A 35 14.11 -3.93 14.22
CA ALA A 35 13.54 -2.78 14.92
C ALA A 35 12.27 -3.13 15.73
N VAL A 36 11.35 -3.91 15.14
CA VAL A 36 10.11 -4.35 15.82
C VAL A 36 10.44 -5.21 17.04
N ASN A 37 11.40 -6.13 16.93
CA ASN A 37 11.85 -6.93 18.08
C ASN A 37 12.50 -6.08 19.17
N ALA A 38 13.09 -4.95 18.81
CA ALA A 38 13.66 -3.96 19.73
C ALA A 38 12.63 -2.94 20.24
N HIS A 39 11.36 -3.05 19.86
CA HIS A 39 10.27 -2.11 20.20
C HIS A 39 10.55 -0.67 19.74
N LEU A 40 11.18 -0.53 18.57
CA LEU A 40 11.49 0.76 17.94
C LEU A 40 10.49 1.05 16.81
N ASN A 41 10.02 2.29 16.72
CA ASN A 41 9.15 2.71 15.62
C ASN A 41 9.97 2.86 14.34
N VAL A 42 9.33 2.52 13.23
CA VAL A 42 9.95 2.45 11.92
C VAL A 42 9.24 3.34 10.92
N ALA A 43 10.00 4.18 10.22
CA ALA A 43 9.57 4.80 8.97
C ALA A 43 9.98 3.89 7.80
N LEU A 44 9.00 3.28 7.13
CA LEU A 44 9.20 2.50 5.92
C LEU A 44 9.02 3.40 4.69
N LEU A 45 10.12 3.77 4.06
CA LEU A 45 10.15 4.62 2.88
C LEU A 45 10.13 3.76 1.63
N GLY A 46 9.09 3.86 0.81
CA GLY A 46 9.00 3.09 -0.44
C GLY A 46 8.49 3.92 -1.60
N GLU A 47 9.05 3.67 -2.78
CA GLU A 47 8.55 4.24 -4.03
C GLU A 47 7.19 3.63 -4.40
N ARG A 48 6.42 4.35 -5.22
CA ARG A 48 5.13 3.86 -5.69
C ARG A 48 5.32 2.55 -6.47
N GLY A 49 4.73 1.47 -5.95
CA GLY A 49 4.80 0.16 -6.61
C GLY A 49 5.98 -0.70 -6.15
N ALA A 50 6.85 -0.20 -5.27
CA ALA A 50 7.92 -0.97 -4.63
C ALA A 50 7.40 -2.10 -3.73
N GLY A 51 6.11 -2.11 -3.38
CA GLY A 51 5.46 -3.18 -2.62
C GLY A 51 5.39 -2.93 -1.11
N THR A 52 5.33 -1.68 -0.67
CA THR A 52 5.20 -1.28 0.74
C THR A 52 4.04 -1.97 1.45
N THR A 53 2.82 -1.89 0.86
CA THR A 53 1.63 -2.58 1.40
C THR A 53 1.82 -4.10 1.49
N SER A 54 2.46 -4.71 0.48
CA SER A 54 2.74 -6.15 0.48
C SER A 54 3.74 -6.54 1.58
N LEU A 55 4.74 -5.69 1.85
CA LEU A 55 5.68 -5.89 2.95
C LEU A 55 4.95 -5.82 4.29
N LEU A 56 4.11 -4.80 4.51
CA LEU A 56 3.34 -4.68 5.75
C LEU A 56 2.48 -5.92 6.01
N HIS A 57 1.78 -6.44 4.99
CA HIS A 57 1.02 -7.68 5.13
C HIS A 57 1.87 -8.94 5.29
N ALA A 58 3.08 -8.98 4.72
CA ALA A 58 4.01 -10.07 4.98
C ALA A 58 4.49 -10.06 6.44
N LEU A 59 4.76 -8.87 6.98
CA LEU A 59 5.10 -8.67 8.38
C LEU A 59 3.93 -9.01 9.31
N GLU A 60 2.71 -8.58 8.97
CA GLU A 60 1.47 -8.96 9.68
C GLU A 60 1.32 -10.48 9.74
N PHE A 61 1.51 -11.17 8.61
CA PHE A 61 1.44 -12.62 8.55
C PHE A 61 2.51 -13.28 9.43
N ASP A 62 3.76 -12.82 9.36
CA ASP A 62 4.88 -13.41 10.10
C ASP A 62 4.74 -13.19 11.61
N LEU A 63 4.33 -11.99 12.04
CA LEU A 63 4.07 -11.68 13.46
C LEU A 63 2.86 -12.46 13.99
N GLY A 64 1.78 -12.57 13.22
CA GLY A 64 0.55 -13.27 13.64
C GLY A 64 0.70 -14.79 13.78
N ARG A 65 1.81 -15.38 13.32
CA ARG A 65 2.09 -16.82 13.48
C ARG A 65 2.71 -17.19 14.82
N ASP A 66 3.34 -16.24 15.49
CA ASP A 66 4.05 -16.47 16.74
C ASP A 66 3.25 -15.88 17.91
N PRO A 67 2.54 -16.69 18.69
CA PRO A 67 1.71 -16.20 19.79
C PRO A 67 2.54 -15.56 20.91
N SER A 68 3.88 -15.73 20.90
CA SER A 68 4.78 -15.06 21.86
C SER A 68 5.14 -13.63 21.46
N ARG A 69 4.76 -13.18 20.25
CA ARG A 69 5.05 -11.83 19.76
C ARG A 69 3.88 -10.86 19.98
N PRO A 70 4.17 -9.55 20.01
CA PRO A 70 3.15 -8.52 19.89
C PRO A 70 2.22 -8.76 18.70
N LEU A 71 0.92 -8.54 18.92
CA LEU A 71 -0.07 -8.73 17.87
C LEU A 71 0.03 -7.62 16.82
N PRO A 72 0.12 -7.96 15.53
CA PRO A 72 0.12 -6.97 14.47
C PRO A 72 -1.31 -6.44 14.25
N LEU A 73 -1.44 -5.13 14.05
CA LEU A 73 -2.67 -4.48 13.64
C LEU A 73 -2.41 -3.67 12.36
N PHE A 74 -2.92 -4.16 11.23
CA PHE A 74 -2.87 -3.42 9.98
C PHE A 74 -3.96 -2.34 9.91
N VAL A 75 -3.58 -1.10 9.62
CA VAL A 75 -4.49 0.03 9.48
C VAL A 75 -4.22 0.75 8.15
N ASN A 76 -5.20 0.70 7.25
CA ASN A 76 -5.20 1.56 6.07
C ASN A 76 -5.89 2.89 6.39
N ALA A 77 -5.09 3.96 6.48
CA ALA A 77 -5.53 5.31 6.80
C ALA A 77 -5.93 6.14 5.58
N SER A 78 -6.06 5.53 4.39
CA SER A 78 -6.47 6.24 3.18
C SER A 78 -7.86 6.86 3.35
N GLY A 79 -7.92 8.19 3.37
CA GLY A 79 -9.17 8.95 3.55
C GLY A 79 -9.72 8.97 4.98
N LEU A 80 -8.92 8.52 5.95
CA LEU A 80 -9.24 8.62 7.38
C LEU A 80 -8.55 9.84 8.00
N ASP A 81 -9.21 10.45 8.97
CA ASP A 81 -8.58 11.42 9.87
C ASP A 81 -7.85 10.70 11.03
N ALA A 82 -7.14 11.48 11.84
CA ALA A 82 -6.38 10.94 12.97
C ALA A 82 -7.28 10.25 13.99
N ASP A 83 -8.42 10.83 14.34
CA ASP A 83 -9.32 10.27 15.36
C ASP A 83 -9.89 8.91 14.95
N ALA A 84 -10.24 8.74 13.68
CA ALA A 84 -10.68 7.46 13.13
C ALA A 84 -9.56 6.41 13.18
N VAL A 85 -8.32 6.77 12.85
CA VAL A 85 -7.15 5.88 12.99
C VAL A 85 -6.98 5.45 14.46
N LEU A 86 -7.06 6.39 15.40
CA LEU A 86 -6.93 6.09 16.83
C LEU A 86 -8.08 5.26 17.39
N ALA A 87 -9.29 5.41 16.85
CA ALA A 87 -10.43 4.56 17.21
C ALA A 87 -10.18 3.10 16.78
N LEU A 88 -9.62 2.88 15.59
CA LEU A 88 -9.26 1.54 15.12
C LEU A 88 -8.16 0.90 15.98
N VAL A 89 -7.12 1.66 16.34
CA VAL A 89 -6.05 1.16 17.22
C VAL A 89 -6.58 0.76 18.59
N ARG A 90 -7.40 1.62 19.22
CA ARG A 90 -8.04 1.32 20.51
C ARG A 90 -8.98 0.12 20.42
N GLY A 91 -9.75 0.01 19.33
CA GLY A 91 -10.61 -1.15 19.08
C GLY A 91 -9.83 -2.45 18.95
N GLY A 92 -8.70 -2.43 18.24
CA GLY A 92 -7.78 -3.57 18.13
C GLY A 92 -7.17 -3.97 19.47
N ALA A 93 -6.72 -2.99 20.26
CA ALA A 93 -6.16 -3.24 21.60
C ALA A 93 -7.22 -3.83 22.56
N ALA A 94 -8.45 -3.33 22.52
CA ALA A 94 -9.54 -3.86 23.34
C ALA A 94 -9.95 -5.29 22.96
N ALA A 95 -10.01 -5.60 21.66
CA ALA A 95 -10.30 -6.94 21.17
C ALA A 95 -9.23 -7.96 21.64
N GLU A 96 -7.97 -7.53 21.66
CA GLU A 96 -6.86 -8.33 22.15
C GLU A 96 -6.95 -8.61 23.65
N ALA A 97 -7.16 -7.55 24.45
CA ALA A 97 -7.23 -7.68 25.90
C ALA A 97 -8.38 -8.63 26.29
N GLY A 98 -9.49 -8.57 25.56
CA GLY A 98 -10.61 -9.51 25.72
C GLY A 98 -10.22 -10.97 25.46
N LEU A 99 -9.45 -11.25 24.39
CA LEU A 99 -8.97 -12.60 24.08
C LEU A 99 -8.01 -13.14 25.14
N ARG A 100 -7.09 -12.32 25.65
CA ARG A 100 -6.15 -12.75 26.71
C ARG A 100 -6.86 -13.03 28.03
N HIS A 101 -7.82 -12.21 28.41
CA HIS A 101 -8.63 -12.44 29.61
C HIS A 101 -9.47 -13.73 29.53
N THR A 102 -9.92 -14.14 28.35
CA THR A 102 -10.62 -15.42 28.17
C THR A 102 -9.70 -16.65 28.25
N VAL A 103 -8.39 -16.49 28.05
CA VAL A 103 -7.41 -17.60 28.10
C VAL A 103 -6.81 -17.77 29.51
N ASP A 104 -6.60 -16.65 30.24
CA ASP A 104 -6.09 -16.67 31.62
C ASP A 104 -7.20 -16.84 32.69
N GLY A 105 -8.47 -16.65 32.30
CA GLY A 105 -9.63 -16.92 33.15
C GLY A 105 -9.99 -18.41 33.16
N ASP A 106 -9.88 -19.03 34.33
CA ASP A 106 -10.30 -20.38 34.70
C ASP A 106 -11.43 -20.96 33.81
N LEU A 107 -11.14 -22.09 33.15
CA LEU A 107 -12.08 -22.86 32.33
C LEU A 107 -13.19 -23.47 33.21
N THR A 108 -14.20 -22.67 33.56
CA THR A 108 -15.53 -23.21 33.86
C THR A 108 -16.34 -23.21 32.58
N THR A 109 -16.37 -24.39 31.95
CA THR A 109 -17.20 -24.75 30.79
C THR A 109 -18.64 -24.25 30.89
N GLN A 110 -19.04 -23.38 29.96
CA GLN A 110 -20.33 -23.51 29.27
C GLN A 110 -20.13 -23.23 27.79
N SER A 111 -20.12 -24.32 27.01
CA SER A 111 -20.20 -24.32 25.56
C SER A 111 -21.51 -23.69 25.10
N VAL A 112 -21.44 -22.67 24.24
CA VAL A 112 -22.39 -22.47 23.16
C VAL A 112 -21.58 -22.14 21.92
N GLU A 113 -21.75 -23.01 20.92
CA GLU A 113 -21.17 -22.97 19.59
C GLU A 113 -21.60 -21.68 18.87
N ASP A 114 -20.66 -20.93 18.26
CA ASP A 114 -20.84 -20.53 16.86
C ASP A 114 -19.51 -20.06 16.24
N SER A 115 -19.28 -20.52 15.00
CA SER A 115 -18.09 -20.20 14.20
C SER A 115 -18.33 -18.89 13.44
N GLY A 116 -17.46 -17.90 13.60
CA GLY A 116 -17.61 -16.61 12.91
C GLY A 116 -16.27 -15.95 12.57
N THR A 117 -15.80 -16.19 11.35
CA THR A 117 -14.71 -15.45 10.68
C THR A 117 -15.05 -13.96 10.60
N LEU A 118 -14.32 -13.10 11.32
CA LEU A 118 -14.53 -11.65 11.27
C LEU A 118 -13.98 -11.06 9.96
N THR A 119 -14.91 -10.84 9.02
CA THR A 119 -14.69 -10.04 7.81
C THR A 119 -15.64 -8.85 7.94
N THR A 120 -15.16 -7.65 8.28
CA THR A 120 -16.00 -6.46 8.40
C THR A 120 -15.93 -5.62 7.13
N GLN A 121 -16.83 -5.90 6.20
CA GLN A 121 -17.40 -4.92 5.28
C GLN A 121 -18.92 -5.05 5.33
N SER A 122 -19.62 -4.04 5.84
CA SER A 122 -20.73 -3.36 5.15
C SER A 122 -21.41 -2.37 6.09
N ALA A 123 -21.80 -1.25 5.49
CA ALA A 123 -22.57 -0.16 6.05
C ALA A 123 -23.96 -0.60 6.58
N GLY A 124 -24.41 0.11 7.61
CA GLY A 124 -25.81 0.22 8.00
C GLY A 124 -26.24 -0.66 9.16
N ASP A 125 -25.97 -0.24 10.40
CA ASP A 125 -27.05 -0.04 11.39
C ASP A 125 -26.54 0.70 12.63
N SER A 126 -27.33 1.68 13.07
CA SER A 126 -27.11 2.42 14.32
C SER A 126 -27.32 1.50 15.52
N GLY A 127 -26.24 0.97 16.07
CA GLY A 127 -26.22 0.27 17.35
C GLY A 127 -25.29 0.98 18.33
N THR A 128 -25.85 1.82 19.20
CA THR A 128 -25.14 2.46 20.32
C THR A 128 -24.65 1.39 21.30
N LEU A 129 -23.39 0.97 21.18
CA LEU A 129 -22.71 0.14 22.18
C LEU A 129 -22.21 1.05 23.31
N THR A 130 -22.96 1.03 24.42
CA THR A 130 -22.56 1.68 25.67
C THR A 130 -21.75 0.67 26.46
N THR A 131 -20.42 0.78 26.45
CA THR A 131 -19.56 0.00 27.35
C THR A 131 -19.39 0.76 28.67
N GLN A 132 -20.03 0.24 29.72
CA GLN A 132 -19.78 0.67 31.09
C GLN A 132 -18.37 0.23 31.52
N SER A 133 -17.54 1.22 31.85
CA SER A 133 -16.25 1.04 32.49
C SER A 133 -16.43 0.49 33.91
N ALA A 134 -15.97 -0.73 34.14
CA ALA A 134 -15.61 -1.21 35.47
C ALA A 134 -14.08 -1.16 35.57
N GLY A 135 -13.58 -0.32 36.47
CA GLY A 135 -12.16 -0.07 36.70
C GLY A 135 -11.41 -1.32 37.13
N THR A 136 -10.66 -1.88 36.20
CA THR A 136 -9.39 -2.56 36.46
C THR A 136 -8.58 -2.24 35.22
N GLU A 137 -7.57 -1.39 35.35
CA GLU A 137 -6.71 -0.96 34.24
C GLU A 137 -5.86 -2.16 33.85
N ALA A 138 -6.46 -3.08 33.08
CA ALA A 138 -5.75 -4.17 32.45
C ALA A 138 -4.62 -3.54 31.61
N PRO A 139 -3.40 -4.10 31.65
CA PRO A 139 -2.30 -3.57 30.85
C PRO A 139 -2.74 -3.52 29.40
N ASN A 140 -2.72 -2.31 28.81
CA ASN A 140 -3.07 -2.13 27.41
C ASN A 140 -2.07 -2.96 26.59
N PRO A 141 -2.53 -3.92 25.77
CA PRO A 141 -1.62 -4.85 25.13
C PRO A 141 -0.68 -4.13 24.18
N HIS A 142 0.59 -4.52 24.21
CA HIS A 142 1.59 -4.00 23.28
C HIS A 142 1.29 -4.53 21.86
N LEU A 143 0.79 -3.65 20.99
CA LEU A 143 0.54 -3.91 19.58
C LEU A 143 1.74 -3.50 18.71
N VAL A 144 1.84 -4.12 17.53
CA VAL A 144 2.63 -3.61 16.40
C VAL A 144 1.66 -3.03 15.38
N VAL A 145 1.55 -1.71 15.32
CA VAL A 145 0.63 -1.00 14.42
C VAL A 145 1.30 -0.77 13.07
N LEU A 146 0.74 -1.37 12.02
CA LEU A 146 1.22 -1.28 10.64
C LEU A 146 0.34 -0.28 9.89
N LEU A 147 0.80 0.96 9.77
CA LEU A 147 0.02 2.07 9.21
C LEU A 147 0.37 2.29 7.73
N ASP A 148 -0.63 2.21 6.85
CA ASP A 148 -0.50 2.46 5.41
C ASP A 148 -1.43 3.59 4.94
N GLY A 149 -1.03 4.32 3.90
CA GLY A 149 -1.88 5.26 3.19
C GLY A 149 -2.31 6.52 3.94
N ALA A 150 -1.68 6.85 5.08
CA ALA A 150 -1.96 8.09 5.80
C ALA A 150 -1.53 9.31 4.97
N ASP A 151 -2.45 10.25 4.74
CA ASP A 151 -2.09 11.53 4.14
C ASP A 151 -1.26 12.40 5.10
N LEU A 152 -0.62 13.44 4.58
CA LEU A 152 0.29 14.28 5.37
C LEU A 152 -0.42 14.98 6.54
N PRO A 153 -1.65 15.55 6.39
CA PRO A 153 -2.40 16.09 7.51
C PRO A 153 -2.66 15.09 8.63
N THR A 154 -3.18 13.90 8.30
CA THR A 154 -3.46 12.84 9.28
C THR A 154 -2.17 12.36 9.95
N PHE A 155 -1.10 12.15 9.18
CA PHE A 155 0.20 11.76 9.72
C PHE A 155 0.73 12.79 10.73
N ARG A 156 0.67 14.09 10.41
CA ARG A 156 1.13 15.15 11.31
C ARG A 156 0.29 15.23 12.58
N ALA A 157 -1.03 15.10 12.46
CA ALA A 157 -1.90 15.07 13.63
C ALA A 157 -1.51 13.91 14.58
N LEU A 158 -1.21 12.73 14.03
CA LEU A 158 -0.81 11.55 14.81
C LEU A 158 0.59 11.65 15.43
N PHE A 159 1.60 11.99 14.62
CA PHE A 159 3.02 11.79 15.00
C PHE A 159 3.82 13.08 15.15
N ALA A 160 3.29 14.23 14.75
CA ALA A 160 3.87 15.52 15.10
C ALA A 160 3.18 16.10 16.33
N THR A 161 1.86 16.29 16.27
CA THR A 161 1.08 16.87 17.37
C THR A 161 0.81 15.85 18.47
N GLY A 162 0.38 14.63 18.11
CA GLY A 162 0.05 13.55 19.05
C GLY A 162 1.22 12.67 19.49
N ARG A 163 2.46 13.04 19.13
CA ARG A 163 3.67 12.22 19.30
C ARG A 163 3.85 11.67 20.72
N ASP A 164 3.79 12.57 21.70
CA ASP A 164 4.08 12.21 23.09
C ASP A 164 2.99 11.29 23.67
N ASP A 165 1.76 11.39 23.18
CA ASP A 165 0.68 10.47 23.55
C ASP A 165 0.91 9.09 22.93
N ARG A 166 1.37 9.03 21.65
CA ARG A 166 1.70 7.76 20.99
C ARG A 166 2.82 7.01 21.70
N TRP A 167 3.85 7.72 22.18
CA TRP A 167 4.91 7.10 22.99
C TRP A 167 4.40 6.56 24.32
N ARG A 168 3.47 7.27 24.98
CA ARG A 168 2.89 6.81 26.26
C ARG A 168 2.01 5.56 26.12
N GLU A 169 1.39 5.35 24.96
CA GLU A 169 0.60 4.13 24.69
C GLU A 169 1.46 2.87 24.59
N GLY A 170 2.77 3.03 24.33
CA GLY A 170 3.71 1.91 24.31
C GLY A 170 3.47 0.91 23.18
N HIS A 171 2.83 1.30 22.08
CA HIS A 171 2.77 0.47 20.87
C HIS A 171 4.00 0.69 20.00
N THR A 172 4.39 -0.32 19.23
CA THR A 172 5.42 -0.18 18.18
C THR A 172 4.74 0.17 16.86
N TRP A 173 5.20 1.21 16.18
CA TRP A 173 4.60 1.68 14.93
C TRP A 173 5.51 1.41 13.74
N VAL A 174 4.96 0.85 12.66
CA VAL A 174 5.61 0.76 11.34
C VAL A 174 4.80 1.62 10.37
N LEU A 175 5.42 2.72 9.92
CA LEU A 175 4.78 3.79 9.18
C LEU A 175 5.18 3.72 7.71
N ALA A 176 4.28 3.33 6.82
CA ALA A 176 4.53 3.43 5.39
C ALA A 176 4.44 4.87 4.92
N ILE A 177 5.54 5.39 4.38
CA ILE A 177 5.67 6.77 3.90
C ILE A 177 6.15 6.74 2.44
N PRO A 178 5.55 7.53 1.54
CA PRO A 178 6.06 7.66 0.17
C PRO A 178 7.49 8.22 0.18
N ALA A 179 8.42 7.53 -0.49
CA ALA A 179 9.83 7.92 -0.50
C ALA A 179 10.04 9.37 -0.99
N GLU A 180 9.28 9.76 -2.03
CA GLU A 180 9.30 11.10 -2.63
C GLU A 180 8.77 12.21 -1.69
N ALA A 181 7.97 11.86 -0.70
CA ALA A 181 7.36 12.79 0.26
C ALA A 181 8.02 12.71 1.65
N SER A 182 9.01 11.84 1.84
CA SER A 182 9.65 11.54 3.13
C SER A 182 10.06 12.79 3.92
N ALA A 183 10.68 13.78 3.26
CA ALA A 183 11.10 15.03 3.90
C ALA A 183 9.95 15.85 4.51
N SER A 184 8.73 15.74 3.97
CA SER A 184 7.55 16.46 4.49
C SER A 184 6.90 15.73 5.66
N TYR A 185 6.92 14.39 5.62
CA TYR A 185 6.39 13.50 6.66
C TYR A 185 7.31 13.48 7.88
N LEU A 186 8.62 13.31 7.67
CA LEU A 186 9.65 13.27 8.71
C LEU A 186 10.24 14.66 8.98
N ALA A 187 9.47 15.73 8.78
CA ALA A 187 9.87 17.05 9.23
C ALA A 187 9.69 17.15 10.75
N PRO A 188 10.53 17.90 11.48
CA PRO A 188 10.31 18.15 12.89
C PRO A 188 8.90 18.68 13.17
N PRO A 189 8.21 18.19 14.21
CA PRO A 189 8.70 17.31 15.28
C PRO A 189 8.48 15.79 15.06
N ALA A 190 7.99 15.36 13.90
CA ALA A 190 7.69 13.94 13.64
C ALA A 190 8.95 13.11 13.34
N ASP A 191 10.05 13.76 12.97
CA ASP A 191 11.36 13.15 12.71
C ASP A 191 11.86 12.29 13.88
N SER A 192 11.61 12.74 15.11
CA SER A 192 12.06 12.03 16.31
C SER A 192 11.21 10.80 16.65
N PHE A 193 10.01 10.66 16.07
CA PHE A 193 9.10 9.58 16.41
C PHE A 193 9.55 8.25 15.81
N ALA A 194 10.06 8.26 14.57
CA ALA A 194 10.59 7.08 13.91
C ALA A 194 12.07 6.91 14.27
N GLU A 195 12.37 6.00 15.19
CA GLU A 195 13.75 5.73 15.62
C GLU A 195 14.58 5.02 14.54
N VAL A 196 13.93 4.27 13.64
CA VAL A 196 14.58 3.55 12.54
C VAL A 196 13.93 3.94 11.21
N THR A 197 14.76 4.17 10.18
CA THR A 197 14.27 4.36 8.81
C THR A 197 14.68 3.15 7.97
N ALA A 198 13.70 2.46 7.41
CA ALA A 198 13.90 1.35 6.49
C ALA A 198 13.54 1.80 5.07
N HIS A 199 14.46 1.59 4.13
CA HIS A 199 14.26 1.95 2.73
C HIS A 199 13.85 0.72 1.92
N LEU A 200 12.67 0.79 1.33
CA LEU A 200 12.18 -0.14 0.32
C LEU A 200 12.49 0.44 -1.06
N GLY A 201 13.77 0.39 -1.44
CA GLY A 201 14.23 0.84 -2.74
C GLY A 201 13.72 -0.03 -3.89
N GLY A 202 14.20 0.29 -5.11
CA GLY A 202 14.05 -0.55 -6.28
C GLY A 202 14.58 -1.95 -5.98
N ALA A 203 13.82 -2.98 -6.36
CA ALA A 203 14.25 -4.36 -6.18
C ALA A 203 15.37 -4.67 -7.18
N SER A 204 16.33 -5.48 -6.77
CA SER A 204 17.37 -5.96 -7.69
C SER A 204 16.72 -6.79 -8.81
N THR A 205 17.40 -6.90 -9.95
CA THR A 205 16.94 -7.73 -11.07
C THR A 205 16.68 -9.17 -10.63
N THR A 206 17.56 -9.75 -9.79
CA THR A 206 17.38 -11.09 -9.23
C THR A 206 16.14 -11.20 -8.34
N GLU A 207 15.88 -10.21 -7.47
CA GLU A 207 14.66 -10.19 -6.65
C GLU A 207 13.40 -10.10 -7.52
N LEU A 208 13.42 -9.28 -8.58
CA LEU A 208 12.30 -9.13 -9.52
C LEU A 208 12.06 -10.40 -10.34
N GLU A 209 13.12 -11.04 -10.82
CA GLU A 209 13.09 -12.35 -11.48
C GLU A 209 12.46 -13.41 -10.55
N GLU A 210 12.89 -13.46 -9.28
CA GLU A 210 12.32 -14.38 -8.30
C GLU A 210 10.83 -14.09 -8.02
N MET A 211 10.44 -12.81 -7.88
CA MET A 211 9.05 -12.41 -7.69
C MET A 211 8.16 -12.85 -8.86
N LEU A 212 8.64 -12.71 -10.09
CA LEU A 212 7.93 -13.21 -11.27
C LEU A 212 7.90 -14.74 -11.30
N ALA A 213 9.02 -15.42 -11.04
CA ALA A 213 9.13 -16.87 -11.09
C ALA A 213 8.14 -17.54 -10.15
N ARG A 214 7.96 -16.99 -8.94
CA ARG A 214 6.96 -17.47 -7.96
C ARG A 214 5.51 -17.36 -8.47
N ARG A 215 5.22 -16.45 -9.40
CA ARG A 215 3.87 -16.23 -9.96
C ARG A 215 3.57 -17.09 -11.18
N VAL A 216 4.51 -17.16 -12.12
CA VAL A 216 4.33 -17.87 -13.39
C VAL A 216 4.71 -19.35 -13.31
N GLY A 217 5.52 -19.72 -12.31
CA GLY A 217 5.95 -21.09 -12.07
C GLY A 217 7.29 -21.43 -12.75
N PRO A 218 7.84 -22.63 -12.47
CA PRO A 218 9.22 -23.00 -12.80
C PRO A 218 9.47 -23.28 -14.29
N HIS A 219 8.44 -23.22 -15.13
CA HIS A 219 8.54 -23.53 -16.57
C HIS A 219 8.96 -22.34 -17.42
N HIS A 220 9.04 -21.15 -16.82
CA HIS A 220 9.40 -19.91 -17.50
C HIS A 220 10.81 -19.51 -17.09
N GLU A 221 11.69 -19.36 -18.07
CA GLU A 221 12.99 -18.72 -17.86
C GLU A 221 12.78 -17.21 -17.89
N ILE A 222 13.02 -16.54 -16.76
CA ILE A 222 12.83 -15.11 -16.61
C ILE A 222 14.21 -14.48 -16.52
N HIS A 223 14.47 -13.54 -17.42
CA HIS A 223 15.68 -12.74 -17.38
C HIS A 223 15.33 -11.26 -17.53
N ILE A 224 15.76 -10.46 -16.57
CA ILE A 224 15.68 -9.00 -16.59
C ILE A 224 17.10 -8.47 -16.77
N PRO A 225 17.42 -7.86 -17.92
CA PRO A 225 18.76 -7.33 -18.18
C PRO A 225 19.19 -6.32 -17.12
N GLU A 226 20.44 -6.39 -16.69
CA GLU A 226 21.03 -5.50 -15.67
C GLU A 226 20.90 -4.02 -16.04
N GLN A 227 20.79 -3.66 -17.32
CA GLN A 227 20.61 -2.27 -17.73
C GLN A 227 19.24 -1.68 -17.33
N LEU A 228 18.30 -2.52 -16.90
CA LEU A 228 16.97 -2.13 -16.42
C LEU A 228 16.92 -2.07 -14.89
N GLU A 229 17.89 -1.40 -14.26
CA GLU A 229 17.90 -1.18 -12.81
C GLU A 229 16.78 -0.21 -12.37
N GLY A 230 16.44 -0.24 -11.08
CA GLY A 230 15.47 0.67 -10.48
C GLY A 230 14.00 0.35 -10.79
N LEU A 231 13.72 -0.77 -11.46
CA LEU A 231 12.35 -1.22 -11.70
C LEU A 231 11.64 -1.62 -10.40
N THR A 232 10.36 -1.28 -10.34
CA THR A 232 9.48 -1.70 -9.26
C THR A 232 8.80 -3.03 -9.60
N PRO A 233 8.44 -3.85 -8.58
CA PRO A 233 7.66 -5.07 -8.78
C PRO A 233 6.38 -4.86 -9.60
N ARG A 234 5.72 -3.70 -9.42
CA ARG A 234 4.50 -3.38 -10.17
C ARG A 234 4.76 -3.22 -11.67
N GLU A 235 5.85 -2.57 -12.06
CA GLU A 235 6.21 -2.37 -13.47
C GLU A 235 6.51 -3.70 -14.14
N VAL A 236 7.32 -4.54 -13.49
CA VAL A 236 7.70 -5.86 -13.99
C VAL A 236 6.47 -6.79 -14.15
N ILE A 237 5.59 -6.84 -13.15
CA ILE A 237 4.34 -7.61 -13.24
C ILE A 237 3.43 -7.08 -14.35
N THR A 238 3.36 -5.75 -14.50
CA THR A 238 2.55 -5.12 -15.54
C THR A 238 3.10 -5.45 -16.93
N ALA A 239 4.41 -5.36 -17.13
CA ALA A 239 5.06 -5.71 -18.38
C ALA A 239 4.83 -7.18 -18.75
N ALA A 240 5.05 -8.11 -17.82
CA ALA A 240 4.78 -9.54 -18.02
C ALA A 240 3.31 -9.82 -18.36
N ARG A 241 2.37 -9.06 -17.78
CA ARG A 241 0.94 -9.21 -18.06
C ARG A 241 0.55 -8.67 -19.44
N THR A 242 1.16 -7.57 -19.88
CA THR A 242 0.84 -6.91 -21.15
C THR A 242 1.48 -7.64 -22.33
N GLY A 243 2.78 -7.94 -22.25
CA GLY A 243 3.55 -8.53 -23.35
C GLY A 243 3.73 -10.05 -23.27
N GLY A 244 3.42 -10.67 -22.13
CA GLY A 244 3.86 -12.03 -21.81
C GLY A 244 5.26 -12.04 -21.18
N VAL A 245 5.65 -13.16 -20.59
CA VAL A 245 6.98 -13.32 -19.97
C VAL A 245 8.06 -13.37 -21.05
N GLU A 246 7.72 -13.94 -22.21
CA GLU A 246 8.59 -14.12 -23.35
C GLU A 246 9.03 -12.78 -23.97
N ASN A 247 8.16 -11.76 -23.91
CA ASN A 247 8.45 -10.40 -24.44
C ASN A 247 8.77 -9.41 -23.32
N LEU A 248 9.01 -9.87 -22.08
CA LEU A 248 9.17 -9.02 -20.90
C LEU A 248 10.20 -7.90 -21.09
N THR A 249 11.38 -8.24 -21.61
CA THR A 249 12.47 -7.27 -21.82
C THR A 249 12.06 -6.18 -22.82
N GLU A 250 11.37 -6.56 -23.90
CA GLU A 250 10.96 -5.63 -24.94
C GLU A 250 9.86 -4.69 -24.42
N THR A 251 8.88 -5.25 -23.69
CA THR A 251 7.83 -4.47 -23.02
C THR A 251 8.38 -3.53 -21.95
N LEU A 252 9.37 -3.94 -21.16
CA LEU A 252 10.02 -3.08 -20.16
C LEU A 252 10.77 -1.91 -20.81
N ARG A 253 11.52 -2.17 -21.89
CA ARG A 253 12.21 -1.11 -22.65
C ARG A 253 11.23 -0.12 -23.26
N ALA A 254 10.18 -0.63 -23.90
CA ALA A 254 9.13 0.22 -24.45
C ALA A 254 8.44 1.07 -23.35
N ALA A 255 8.25 0.51 -22.15
CA ALA A 255 7.69 1.26 -21.02
C ALA A 255 8.62 2.39 -20.53
N GLN A 256 9.93 2.13 -20.41
CA GLN A 256 10.92 3.15 -20.05
C GLN A 256 11.06 4.23 -21.13
N ASP A 257 10.97 3.86 -22.41
CA ASP A 257 10.98 4.82 -23.51
C ASP A 257 9.78 5.78 -23.44
N LEU A 258 8.59 5.27 -23.05
CA LEU A 258 7.42 6.12 -22.81
C LEU A 258 7.65 7.09 -21.64
N ASP A 259 8.26 6.65 -20.54
CA ASP A 259 8.59 7.52 -19.39
C ASP A 259 9.61 8.60 -19.76
N ALA A 260 10.66 8.20 -20.48
CA ALA A 260 11.69 9.12 -20.95
C ALA A 260 11.09 10.18 -21.89
N ARG A 261 10.12 9.79 -22.74
CA ARG A 261 9.39 10.73 -23.60
C ARG A 261 8.48 11.65 -22.80
N ALA A 262 7.71 11.13 -21.83
CA ALA A 262 6.87 11.95 -20.95
C ALA A 262 7.69 12.99 -20.17
N THR A 263 8.86 12.57 -19.67
CA THR A 263 9.80 13.45 -18.96
C THR A 263 10.35 14.56 -19.85
N LYS A 264 10.69 14.25 -21.12
CA LYS A 264 11.16 15.26 -22.10
C LYS A 264 10.13 16.33 -22.42
N LEU A 265 8.83 16.04 -22.27
CA LEU A 265 7.74 17.03 -22.46
C LEU A 265 7.59 17.99 -21.26
N GLY A 266 8.34 17.76 -20.19
CA GLY A 266 8.41 18.61 -19.01
C GLY A 266 7.64 18.06 -17.82
N ARG A 267 7.92 18.63 -16.64
CA ARG A 267 7.40 18.17 -15.34
C ARG A 267 5.87 17.94 -15.31
N PRO A 268 5.01 18.84 -15.85
CA PRO A 268 3.58 18.59 -15.85
C PRO A 268 3.20 17.33 -16.65
N ALA A 269 3.81 17.11 -17.82
CA ALA A 269 3.51 15.94 -18.64
C ALA A 269 3.89 14.64 -17.92
N ALA A 270 5.09 14.60 -17.32
CA ALA A 270 5.53 13.48 -16.48
C ALA A 270 4.56 13.20 -15.32
N MET A 271 4.21 14.22 -14.53
CA MET A 271 3.29 14.06 -13.39
C MET A 271 1.92 13.50 -13.80
N LEU A 272 1.35 14.00 -14.91
CA LEU A 272 0.05 13.49 -15.39
C LEU A 272 0.18 12.06 -15.92
N PHE A 273 1.28 11.74 -16.59
CA PHE A 273 1.55 10.41 -17.12
C PHE A 273 1.68 9.37 -15.99
N ASP A 274 2.43 9.70 -14.94
CA ASP A 274 2.60 8.84 -13.75
C ASP A 274 1.27 8.61 -13.03
N GLU A 275 0.47 9.67 -12.85
CA GLU A 275 -0.84 9.56 -12.20
C GLU A 275 -1.85 8.78 -13.05
N LEU A 276 -1.76 8.84 -14.38
CA LEU A 276 -2.57 8.00 -15.25
C LEU A 276 -2.17 6.53 -15.18
N ARG A 277 -0.86 6.20 -15.17
CA ARG A 277 -0.40 4.81 -14.95
C ARG A 277 -0.86 4.28 -13.60
N ALA A 278 -0.85 5.13 -12.59
CA ALA A 278 -1.29 4.86 -11.24
C ALA A 278 -2.80 4.56 -11.12
N LEU A 279 -3.64 5.32 -11.83
CA LEU A 279 -5.11 5.20 -11.80
C LEU A 279 -5.66 4.25 -12.88
N GLY A 280 -4.87 3.95 -13.92
CA GLY A 280 -5.24 3.16 -15.09
C GLY A 280 -5.87 4.01 -16.18
N ALA A 281 -7.05 4.58 -15.91
CA ALA A 281 -7.75 5.45 -16.85
C ALA A 281 -8.47 6.57 -16.10
N ALA A 282 -8.39 7.80 -16.62
CA ALA A 282 -9.00 8.96 -15.99
C ALA A 282 -9.42 10.00 -17.03
N SER A 283 -10.38 10.84 -16.66
CA SER A 283 -10.79 11.98 -17.47
C SER A 283 -10.14 13.26 -16.97
N ALA A 284 -10.01 14.27 -17.85
CA ALA A 284 -9.52 15.61 -17.48
C ALA A 284 -10.37 16.31 -16.39
N SER A 285 -11.59 15.84 -16.15
CA SER A 285 -12.49 16.33 -15.11
C SER A 285 -12.65 15.37 -13.93
N ASP A 286 -11.81 14.33 -13.81
CA ASP A 286 -11.87 13.37 -12.71
C ASP A 286 -11.40 14.02 -11.38
N PRO A 287 -12.29 14.16 -10.37
CA PRO A 287 -11.92 14.78 -9.09
C PRO A 287 -10.72 14.09 -8.43
N ARG A 288 -10.63 12.76 -8.49
CA ARG A 288 -9.53 12.01 -7.85
C ARG A 288 -8.19 12.35 -8.47
N LEU A 289 -8.15 12.48 -9.80
CA LEU A 289 -6.94 12.88 -10.52
C LEU A 289 -6.57 14.34 -10.21
N LEU A 290 -7.56 15.24 -10.20
CA LEU A 290 -7.35 16.66 -9.97
C LEU A 290 -6.84 16.96 -8.56
N ASP A 291 -7.39 16.29 -7.54
CA ASP A 291 -6.97 16.42 -6.15
C ASP A 291 -5.52 15.95 -5.95
N ARG A 292 -5.14 14.84 -6.59
CA ARG A 292 -3.78 14.28 -6.51
C ARG A 292 -2.73 15.18 -7.19
N LEU A 293 -3.08 15.79 -8.32
CA LEU A 293 -2.20 16.70 -9.04
C LEU A 293 -2.22 18.13 -8.48
N GLY A 294 -3.24 18.49 -7.68
CA GLY A 294 -3.49 19.87 -7.27
C GLY A 294 -3.82 20.78 -8.47
N TRP A 295 -4.48 20.25 -9.50
CA TRP A 295 -4.71 20.94 -10.77
C TRP A 295 -6.18 21.28 -11.00
N THR A 296 -6.41 22.26 -11.88
CA THR A 296 -7.76 22.51 -12.43
C THR A 296 -8.03 21.61 -13.63
N ALA A 297 -9.31 21.34 -13.91
CA ALA A 297 -9.72 20.56 -15.09
C ALA A 297 -9.21 21.16 -16.41
N ALA A 298 -9.17 22.50 -16.50
CA ALA A 298 -8.63 23.19 -17.68
C ALA A 298 -7.13 22.92 -17.87
N ARG A 299 -6.34 22.94 -16.77
CA ARG A 299 -4.91 22.62 -16.81
C ARG A 299 -4.68 21.17 -17.18
N ALA A 300 -5.41 20.24 -16.55
CA ALA A 300 -5.34 18.82 -16.90
C ALA A 300 -5.64 18.60 -18.39
N GLY A 301 -6.71 19.20 -18.91
CA GLY A 301 -7.09 19.10 -20.33
C GLY A 301 -6.02 19.62 -21.30
N GLN A 302 -5.25 20.64 -20.94
CA GLN A 302 -4.12 21.12 -21.74
C GLN A 302 -3.00 20.08 -21.79
N VAL A 303 -2.61 19.52 -20.64
CA VAL A 303 -1.51 18.55 -20.57
C VAL A 303 -1.91 17.21 -21.20
N PHE A 304 -3.17 16.77 -21.05
CA PHE A 304 -3.71 15.61 -21.78
C PHE A 304 -3.57 15.76 -23.30
N ARG A 305 -3.79 16.96 -23.83
CA ARG A 305 -3.61 17.22 -25.27
C ARG A 305 -2.14 17.04 -25.68
N VAL A 306 -1.21 17.59 -24.90
CA VAL A 306 0.23 17.41 -25.16
C VAL A 306 0.62 15.93 -25.16
N LEU A 307 0.15 15.16 -24.17
CA LEU A 307 0.41 13.72 -24.11
C LEU A 307 -0.22 12.96 -25.28
N LEU A 308 -1.41 13.37 -25.73
CA LEU A 308 -2.11 12.76 -26.86
C LEU A 308 -1.41 13.06 -28.19
N ASP A 309 -0.99 14.30 -28.40
CA ASP A 309 -0.29 14.75 -29.62
C ASP A 309 1.05 14.01 -29.78
N GLU A 310 1.69 13.69 -28.65
CA GLU A 310 2.92 12.89 -28.60
C GLU A 310 2.66 11.37 -28.58
N GLY A 311 1.41 10.94 -28.64
CA GLY A 311 1.05 9.52 -28.70
C GLY A 311 1.40 8.71 -27.44
N LEU A 312 1.48 9.37 -26.28
CA LEU A 312 1.73 8.73 -24.98
C LEU A 312 0.45 8.24 -24.31
N VAL A 313 -0.69 8.82 -24.66
CA VAL A 313 -2.01 8.41 -24.18
C VAL A 313 -2.94 8.16 -25.35
N GLU A 314 -3.92 7.28 -25.14
CA GLU A 314 -5.07 7.10 -26.02
C GLU A 314 -6.34 7.46 -25.25
N TYR A 315 -7.45 7.69 -25.97
CA TYR A 315 -8.73 7.99 -25.33
C TYR A 315 -9.85 7.11 -25.89
N SER A 316 -10.82 6.83 -25.02
CA SER A 316 -12.13 6.31 -25.37
C SER A 316 -13.19 7.34 -24.99
N ASP A 317 -14.29 7.37 -25.74
CA ASP A 317 -15.45 8.20 -25.43
C ASP A 317 -16.46 7.37 -24.63
N GLU A 318 -16.68 7.73 -23.36
CA GLU A 318 -17.73 7.13 -22.54
C GLU A 318 -19.01 7.96 -22.69
N ARG A 319 -20.07 7.32 -23.18
CA ARG A 319 -21.43 7.88 -23.19
C ARG A 319 -22.12 7.49 -21.90
N GLU A 320 -22.09 8.35 -20.89
CA GLU A 320 -23.12 8.31 -19.86
C GLU A 320 -24.46 8.62 -20.55
N GLY A 321 -25.50 7.84 -20.27
CA GLY A 321 -26.83 7.92 -20.90
C GLY A 321 -27.62 9.21 -20.64
N ARG A 322 -26.95 10.35 -20.46
CA ARG A 322 -27.52 11.69 -20.31
C ARG A 322 -27.24 12.53 -21.57
N PRO A 323 -28.12 13.50 -21.93
CA PRO A 323 -27.86 14.40 -23.05
C PRO A 323 -26.62 15.27 -22.75
N GLY A 324 -25.54 15.06 -23.50
CA GLY A 324 -24.28 15.79 -23.31
C GLY A 324 -23.15 15.30 -24.23
N ARG A 325 -22.05 16.06 -24.27
CA ARG A 325 -20.83 15.64 -25.00
C ARG A 325 -20.23 14.42 -24.29
N PRO A 326 -19.85 13.35 -25.01
CA PRO A 326 -19.20 12.18 -24.42
C PRO A 326 -17.98 12.58 -23.59
N ARG A 327 -17.80 11.92 -22.44
CA ARG A 327 -16.66 12.16 -21.58
C ARG A 327 -15.48 11.38 -22.14
N ARG A 328 -14.38 12.08 -22.42
CA ARG A 328 -13.13 11.43 -22.82
C ARG A 328 -12.45 10.84 -21.60
N ILE A 329 -12.21 9.54 -21.65
CA ILE A 329 -11.39 8.80 -20.70
C ILE A 329 -10.06 8.51 -21.39
N TYR A 330 -8.99 8.99 -20.78
CA TYR A 330 -7.64 8.80 -21.27
C TYR A 330 -6.99 7.64 -20.50
N ARG A 331 -6.20 6.84 -21.21
CA ARG A 331 -5.31 5.83 -20.62
C ARG A 331 -3.93 5.95 -21.23
N VAL A 332 -2.91 5.56 -20.47
CA VAL A 332 -1.56 5.44 -21.02
C VAL A 332 -1.57 4.35 -22.08
N LYS A 333 -0.87 4.61 -23.19
CA LYS A 333 -0.72 3.62 -24.25
C LYS A 333 0.09 2.43 -23.70
N ASP A 334 -0.42 1.22 -23.90
CA ASP A 334 0.30 0.02 -23.48
C ASP A 334 1.65 -0.03 -24.22
N ALA A 335 2.71 -0.38 -23.49
CA ALA A 335 4.02 -0.62 -24.07
C ALA A 335 3.92 -1.90 -24.93
N THR A 336 3.77 -1.72 -26.24
CA THR A 336 3.72 -2.79 -27.24
C THR A 336 4.90 -2.72 -28.18
#